data_AF-A0A7Y0SIL5-F1
#
_entry.id   AF-A0A7Y0SIL5-F1
#
_cell.length_a   1.000
_cell.length_b   1.000
_cell.length_c   1.000
_cell.angle_alpha   90.00
_cell.angle_beta   90.00
_cell.angle_gamma   90.00
#
_symmetry.space_group_name_H-M   'P 1'
#
loop_
_entity.id
_entity.type
_entity.pdbx_description
1 polymer ?
#
loop_
_entity_poly.entity_id
_entity_poly.type
_entity_poly.pdbx_seq_one_letter_code
_entity_poly.pdbx_strand_id
1 'polypeptide(L)'
;GMMVSDTPVYREKTESGALLLRMAETHVRFGHFEHFFYTNQLAEQKLLADKVIEWHFADCASAEKPYAAMFDAIVTQTAEMIAYWQAFGFAHGVMNTDNMSILGQTFDYGPFGFLDDYEPEYICNHSDYQGRYAFDQQPRIALWNLSALAHALSPL
;
A
#
# COMPACT_ATOMS: atom_id res chain seq x y z
N GLY A 1 -5.61 -15.72 -12.21
CA GLY A 1 -5.20 -16.47 -13.42
C GLY A 1 -4.29 -15.59 -14.26
N MET A 2 -3.33 -16.18 -14.96
CA MET A 2 -2.40 -15.47 -15.85
C MET A 2 -2.71 -15.84 -17.30
N MET A 3 -2.80 -14.83 -18.17
CA MET A 3 -2.97 -15.00 -19.62
C MET A 3 -1.79 -14.36 -20.33
N VAL A 4 -1.26 -15.01 -21.35
CA VAL A 4 -0.14 -14.52 -22.18
C VAL A 4 -0.64 -14.29 -23.60
N SER A 5 0.00 -13.37 -24.33
CA SER A 5 -0.28 -13.11 -25.75
C SER A 5 1.00 -12.91 -26.55
N ASP A 6 0.91 -13.04 -27.87
CA ASP A 6 2.00 -12.70 -28.80
C ASP A 6 2.11 -11.19 -29.07
N THR A 7 1.37 -10.35 -28.34
CA THR A 7 1.44 -8.89 -28.49
C THR A 7 2.79 -8.39 -27.98
N PRO A 8 3.61 -7.71 -28.80
CA PRO A 8 4.91 -7.22 -28.35
C PRO A 8 4.76 -6.05 -27.37
N VAL A 9 5.49 -6.11 -26.26
CA VAL A 9 5.63 -5.04 -25.27
C VAL A 9 7.08 -4.60 -25.21
N TYR A 10 7.34 -3.30 -25.37
CA TYR A 10 8.70 -2.75 -25.41
C TYR A 10 9.10 -2.20 -24.03
N ARG A 11 10.14 -2.80 -23.44
CA ARG A 11 10.82 -2.36 -22.20
C ARG A 11 12.33 -2.19 -22.50
N GLU A 12 13.22 -2.66 -21.63
CA GLU A 12 14.65 -2.76 -21.94
C GLU A 12 14.92 -3.71 -23.12
N LYS A 13 14.08 -4.74 -23.25
CA LYS A 13 13.99 -5.65 -24.40
C LYS A 13 12.53 -5.75 -24.83
N THR A 14 12.29 -6.32 -26.01
CA THR A 14 10.93 -6.69 -26.42
C THR A 14 10.50 -7.95 -25.69
N GLU A 15 9.36 -7.89 -25.03
CA GLU A 15 8.75 -8.97 -24.25
C GLU A 15 7.33 -9.30 -24.77
N SER A 16 6.77 -10.41 -24.32
CA SER A 16 5.39 -10.79 -24.63
C SER A 16 4.41 -10.15 -23.64
N GLY A 17 3.32 -9.60 -24.16
CA GLY A 17 2.22 -9.10 -23.33
C GLY A 17 1.62 -10.20 -22.46
N ALA A 18 1.30 -9.86 -21.22
CA ALA A 18 0.61 -10.74 -20.29
C ALA A 18 -0.36 -9.95 -19.42
N LEU A 19 -1.39 -10.64 -18.92
CA LEU A 19 -2.37 -10.12 -18.00
C LEU A 19 -2.46 -11.04 -16.78
N LEU A 20 -2.47 -10.44 -15.60
CA LEU A 20 -2.71 -11.14 -14.34
C LEU A 20 -4.02 -10.63 -13.74
N LEU A 21 -4.96 -11.55 -13.50
CA LEU A 21 -6.17 -11.21 -12.76
C LEU A 21 -5.84 -11.13 -11.26
N ARG A 22 -5.82 -9.91 -10.71
CA ARG A 22 -5.71 -9.64 -9.28
C ARG A 22 -7.10 -9.64 -8.64
N MET A 23 -7.22 -10.35 -7.52
CA MET A 23 -8.41 -10.37 -6.68
C MET A 23 -8.02 -9.81 -5.30
N ALA A 24 -8.80 -8.87 -4.78
CA ALA A 24 -8.63 -8.30 -3.46
C ALA A 24 -9.99 -7.83 -2.95
N GLU A 25 -10.16 -7.74 -1.63
CA GLU A 25 -11.39 -7.21 -1.03
C GLU A 25 -11.65 -5.76 -1.46
N THR A 26 -10.57 -5.00 -1.65
CA THR A 26 -10.62 -3.64 -2.19
C THR A 26 -9.33 -3.30 -2.92
N HIS A 27 -9.42 -2.31 -3.79
CA HIS A 27 -8.26 -1.69 -4.46
C HIS A 27 -8.04 -0.25 -3.98
N VAL A 28 -8.74 0.17 -2.91
CA VAL A 28 -8.55 1.47 -2.26
C VAL A 28 -7.20 1.49 -1.54
N ARG A 29 -6.52 2.64 -1.63
CA ARG A 29 -5.12 2.84 -1.24
C ARG A 29 -4.98 4.18 -0.54
N PHE A 30 -3.88 4.40 0.18
CA PHE A 30 -3.66 5.68 0.85
C PHE A 30 -3.67 6.84 -0.16
N GLY A 31 -3.05 6.64 -1.32
CA GLY A 31 -3.03 7.59 -2.42
C GLY A 31 -4.40 8.05 -2.95
N HIS A 32 -5.48 7.27 -2.75
CA HIS A 32 -6.83 7.71 -3.12
C HIS A 32 -7.32 8.85 -2.21
N PHE A 33 -7.02 8.78 -0.90
CA PHE A 33 -7.36 9.85 0.04
C PHE A 33 -6.50 11.08 -0.19
N GLU A 34 -5.20 10.89 -0.46
CA GLU A 34 -4.29 11.98 -0.83
C GLU A 34 -4.75 12.69 -2.10
N HIS A 35 -5.20 11.95 -3.12
CA HIS A 35 -5.69 12.54 -4.36
C HIS A 35 -6.84 13.52 -4.11
N PHE A 36 -7.89 13.10 -3.38
CA PHE A 36 -9.03 13.98 -3.09
C PHE A 36 -8.66 15.14 -2.17
N PHE A 37 -7.79 14.90 -1.18
CA PHE A 37 -7.29 15.95 -0.29
C PHE A 37 -6.52 17.04 -1.06
N TYR A 38 -5.49 16.65 -1.83
CA TYR A 38 -4.63 17.59 -2.54
C TYR A 38 -5.30 18.25 -3.75
N THR A 39 -6.42 17.70 -4.23
CA THR A 39 -7.27 18.34 -5.27
C THR A 39 -8.47 19.10 -4.69
N ASN A 40 -8.55 19.23 -3.36
CA ASN A 40 -9.62 19.95 -2.65
C ASN A 40 -11.04 19.43 -2.93
N GLN A 41 -11.17 18.12 -3.18
CA GLN A 41 -12.42 17.39 -3.41
C GLN A 41 -12.89 16.72 -2.11
N LEU A 42 -13.18 17.54 -1.10
CA LEU A 42 -13.44 17.07 0.28
C LEU A 42 -14.76 16.29 0.41
N ALA A 43 -15.76 16.57 -0.43
CA ALA A 43 -17.02 15.84 -0.44
C ALA A 43 -16.82 14.39 -0.92
N GLU A 44 -16.02 14.21 -1.98
CA GLU A 44 -15.63 12.94 -2.55
C GLU A 44 -14.73 12.16 -1.58
N GLN A 45 -13.81 12.86 -0.91
CA GLN A 45 -12.99 12.27 0.15
C GLN A 45 -13.85 11.70 1.28
N LYS A 46 -14.80 12.49 1.79
CA LYS A 46 -15.72 12.04 2.84
C LYS A 46 -16.55 10.86 2.36
N LEU A 47 -17.07 10.90 1.13
CA LEU A 47 -17.81 9.78 0.54
C LEU A 47 -16.97 8.51 0.49
N LEU A 48 -15.69 8.61 0.07
CA LEU A 48 -14.77 7.46 0.07
C LEU A 48 -14.56 6.92 1.49
N ALA A 49 -14.31 7.79 2.48
CA ALA A 49 -14.13 7.40 3.87
C ALA A 49 -15.39 6.70 4.44
N ASP A 50 -16.57 7.27 4.18
CA ASP A 50 -17.85 6.69 4.59
C ASP A 50 -18.03 5.28 4.00
N LYS A 51 -17.70 5.08 2.72
CA LYS A 51 -17.79 3.78 2.05
C LYS A 51 -16.77 2.78 2.54
N VAL A 52 -15.54 3.21 2.82
CA VAL A 52 -14.52 2.34 3.41
C VAL A 52 -14.96 1.84 4.79
N ILE A 53 -15.54 2.72 5.63
CA ILE A 53 -16.13 2.31 6.91
C ILE A 53 -17.27 1.32 6.70
N GLU A 54 -18.23 1.64 5.83
CA GLU A 54 -19.39 0.80 5.54
C GLU A 54 -19.00 -0.62 5.10
N TRP A 55 -17.98 -0.74 4.24
CA TRP A 55 -17.64 -2.02 3.62
C TRP A 55 -16.60 -2.84 4.40
N HIS A 56 -15.65 -2.18 5.07
CA HIS A 56 -14.47 -2.86 5.62
C HIS A 56 -14.23 -2.60 7.10
N PHE A 57 -14.82 -1.55 7.67
CA PHE A 57 -14.63 -1.18 9.08
C PHE A 57 -15.98 -0.92 9.76
N ALA A 58 -16.96 -1.79 9.54
CA ALA A 58 -18.34 -1.60 10.01
C ALA A 58 -18.43 -1.35 11.52
N ASP A 59 -17.55 -1.98 12.31
CA ASP A 59 -17.48 -1.79 13.77
C ASP A 59 -17.10 -0.35 14.17
N CYS A 60 -16.31 0.35 13.34
CA CYS A 60 -15.91 1.73 13.57
C CYS A 60 -17.07 2.73 13.40
N ALA A 61 -18.13 2.36 12.67
CA ALA A 61 -19.26 3.25 12.41
C ALA A 61 -20.00 3.71 13.69
N SER A 62 -19.93 2.89 14.74
CA SER A 62 -20.59 3.17 16.03
C SER A 62 -19.70 3.94 17.03
N ALA A 63 -18.42 4.17 16.69
CA ALA A 63 -17.50 4.89 17.55
C ALA A 63 -17.85 6.37 17.66
N GLU A 64 -17.45 7.03 18.76
CA GLU A 64 -17.63 8.48 18.93
C GLU A 64 -16.94 9.28 17.81
N LYS A 65 -15.81 8.77 17.31
CA LYS A 65 -15.03 9.34 16.21
C LYS A 65 -14.75 8.27 15.15
N PRO A 66 -15.69 8.00 14.22
CA PRO A 66 -15.59 6.89 13.29
C PRO A 66 -14.33 6.89 12.42
N TYR A 67 -13.93 8.05 11.89
CA TYR A 67 -12.73 8.16 11.05
C TYR A 67 -11.43 7.96 11.84
N ALA A 68 -11.39 8.39 13.10
CA ALA A 68 -10.25 8.14 13.97
C ALA A 68 -10.15 6.65 14.32
N ALA A 69 -11.28 5.99 14.59
CA ALA A 69 -11.33 4.55 14.82
C ALA A 69 -10.94 3.74 13.57
N MET A 70 -11.39 4.17 12.39
CA MET A 70 -10.96 3.60 11.11
C MET A 70 -9.45 3.75 10.93
N PHE A 71 -8.89 4.94 11.17
CA PHE A 71 -7.45 5.18 11.05
C PHE A 71 -6.64 4.30 12.02
N ASP A 72 -7.09 4.13 13.27
CA ASP A 72 -6.45 3.23 14.25
C ASP A 72 -6.43 1.77 13.78
N ALA A 73 -7.52 1.30 13.17
CA ALA A 73 -7.58 -0.02 12.55
C ALA A 73 -6.62 -0.16 11.37
N ILE A 74 -6.52 0.86 10.50
CA ILE A 74 -5.58 0.89 9.37
C ILE A 74 -4.13 0.85 9.86
N VAL A 75 -3.81 1.62 10.90
CA VAL A 75 -2.48 1.62 11.55
C VAL A 75 -2.14 0.22 12.05
N THR A 76 -3.08 -0.41 12.77
CA THR A 76 -2.89 -1.77 13.32
C THR A 76 -2.65 -2.79 12.22
N GLN A 77 -3.49 -2.83 11.18
CA GLN A 77 -3.35 -3.76 10.07
C GLN A 77 -2.06 -3.54 9.27
N THR A 78 -1.66 -2.28 9.07
CA THR A 78 -0.38 -1.94 8.42
C THR A 78 0.80 -2.39 9.27
N ALA A 79 0.76 -2.18 10.59
CA ALA A 79 1.81 -2.60 11.50
C ALA A 79 1.97 -4.13 11.51
N GLU A 80 0.86 -4.88 11.54
CA GLU A 80 0.86 -6.34 11.45
C GLU A 80 1.46 -6.83 10.12
N MET A 81 1.03 -6.27 9.00
CA MET A 81 1.57 -6.58 7.67
C MET A 81 3.09 -6.41 7.63
N ILE A 82 3.59 -5.27 8.11
CA ILE A 82 5.02 -4.99 8.14
C ILE A 82 5.75 -5.92 9.11
N ALA A 83 5.17 -6.22 10.27
CA ALA A 83 5.76 -7.18 11.21
C ALA A 83 5.92 -8.56 10.54
N TYR A 84 4.93 -9.01 9.77
CA TYR A 84 5.05 -10.23 8.98
C TYR A 84 6.14 -10.12 7.90
N TRP A 85 6.24 -9.01 7.18
CA TRP A 85 7.31 -8.83 6.20
C TRP A 85 8.69 -8.93 6.84
N GLN A 86 8.90 -8.27 7.98
CA GLN A 86 10.17 -8.33 8.70
C GLN A 86 10.45 -9.74 9.27
N ALA A 87 9.44 -10.44 9.79
CA ALA A 87 9.62 -11.76 10.37
C ALA A 87 9.97 -12.83 9.32
N PHE A 88 9.46 -12.68 8.09
CA PHE A 88 9.65 -13.64 7.00
C PHE A 88 10.66 -13.18 5.93
N GLY A 89 11.38 -12.09 6.17
CA GLY A 89 12.41 -11.61 5.25
C GLY A 89 11.88 -11.11 3.91
N PHE A 90 10.67 -10.56 3.86
CA PHE A 90 10.09 -10.01 2.64
C PHE A 90 10.43 -8.52 2.49
N ALA A 91 11.02 -8.14 1.34
CA ALA A 91 11.31 -6.78 0.94
C ALA A 91 10.44 -6.37 -0.27
N HIS A 92 9.58 -5.37 -0.10
CA HIS A 92 8.62 -4.91 -1.10
C HIS A 92 9.25 -4.11 -2.24
N GLY A 93 10.25 -3.27 -1.93
CA GLY A 93 11.02 -2.48 -2.90
C GLY A 93 10.35 -1.23 -3.47
N VAL A 94 9.04 -1.05 -3.30
CA VAL A 94 8.28 0.13 -3.77
C VAL A 94 7.13 0.48 -2.82
N MET A 95 7.45 1.01 -1.65
CA MET A 95 6.45 1.40 -0.63
C MET A 95 5.97 2.85 -0.82
N ASN A 96 5.56 3.21 -2.05
CA ASN A 96 4.87 4.48 -2.27
C ASN A 96 3.47 4.43 -1.65
N THR A 97 2.87 5.58 -1.33
CA THR A 97 1.53 5.64 -0.69
C THR A 97 0.42 5.10 -1.59
N ASP A 98 0.58 5.13 -2.90
CA ASP A 98 -0.30 4.48 -3.88
C ASP A 98 -0.10 2.96 -4.00
N ASN A 99 0.87 2.38 -3.29
CA ASN A 99 1.02 0.93 -3.11
C ASN A 99 0.58 0.46 -1.71
N MET A 100 0.18 1.37 -0.83
CA MET A 100 -0.32 1.02 0.50
C MET A 100 -1.83 0.75 0.44
N SER A 101 -2.23 -0.51 0.59
CA SER A 101 -3.64 -0.91 0.71
C SER A 101 -4.27 -0.28 1.96
N ILE A 102 -5.54 0.14 1.85
CA ILE A 102 -6.28 0.64 3.01
C ILE A 102 -6.56 -0.46 4.05
N LEU A 103 -6.41 -1.74 3.70
CA LEU A 103 -6.66 -2.89 4.59
C LEU A 103 -5.39 -3.59 5.09
N GLY A 104 -4.22 -2.95 4.97
CA GLY A 104 -2.95 -3.59 5.36
C GLY A 104 -2.64 -4.88 4.59
N GLN A 105 -3.09 -4.98 3.33
CA GLN A 105 -2.77 -6.10 2.45
C GLN A 105 -1.54 -5.77 1.60
N THR A 106 -0.62 -6.72 1.43
CA THR A 106 0.52 -6.56 0.51
C THR A 106 0.02 -6.33 -0.91
N PHE A 107 0.48 -5.25 -1.55
CA PHE A 107 -0.12 -4.76 -2.79
C PHE A 107 0.93 -4.25 -3.77
N ASP A 108 0.76 -4.58 -5.05
CA ASP A 108 1.65 -4.16 -6.15
C ASP A 108 3.06 -4.80 -6.11
N TYR A 109 3.10 -6.09 -6.45
CA TYR A 109 4.33 -6.87 -6.58
C TYR A 109 5.08 -6.47 -7.85
N GLY A 110 6.11 -5.64 -7.68
CA GLY A 110 7.07 -5.27 -8.74
C GLY A 110 8.46 -5.86 -8.44
N PRO A 111 9.45 -5.02 -8.09
CA PRO A 111 10.80 -5.48 -7.72
C PRO A 111 10.86 -5.91 -6.25
N PHE A 112 10.05 -6.89 -5.86
CA PHE A 112 10.10 -7.47 -4.52
C PHE A 112 11.18 -8.56 -4.41
N GLY A 113 11.61 -8.88 -3.20
CA GLY A 113 12.54 -9.97 -2.93
C GLY A 113 12.30 -10.60 -1.57
N PHE A 114 12.60 -11.90 -1.46
CA PHE A 114 12.77 -12.55 -0.15
C PHE A 114 14.27 -12.63 0.14
N LEU A 115 14.67 -12.43 1.38
CA LEU A 115 16.05 -12.62 1.82
C LEU A 115 16.46 -14.09 1.64
N ASP A 116 17.53 -14.32 0.89
CA ASP A 116 18.22 -15.62 0.85
C ASP A 116 19.18 -15.71 2.04
N ASP A 117 20.22 -14.87 2.03
CA ASP A 117 21.06 -14.61 3.19
C ASP A 117 20.49 -13.43 3.98
N TYR A 118 20.67 -13.45 5.31
CA TYR A 118 20.21 -12.36 6.15
C TYR A 118 21.08 -11.10 5.94
N GLU A 119 20.54 -10.13 5.20
CA GLU A 119 21.12 -8.82 4.98
C GLU A 119 20.08 -7.73 5.35
N PRO A 120 20.21 -7.07 6.52
CA PRO A 120 19.23 -6.08 6.98
C PRO A 120 19.04 -4.92 6.00
N GLU A 121 20.12 -4.46 5.39
CA GLU A 121 20.14 -3.30 4.49
C GLU A 121 19.79 -3.68 3.03
N TYR A 122 19.30 -4.90 2.80
CA TYR A 122 19.00 -5.42 1.46
C TYR A 122 18.03 -4.51 0.68
N ILE A 123 18.44 -4.13 -0.52
CA ILE A 123 17.65 -3.33 -1.48
C ILE A 123 17.25 -4.24 -2.65
N CYS A 124 15.99 -4.69 -2.68
CA CYS A 124 15.47 -5.52 -3.77
C CYS A 124 15.19 -4.75 -5.06
N ASN A 125 15.02 -3.42 -4.98
CA ASN A 125 14.72 -2.59 -6.13
C ASN A 125 15.97 -1.90 -6.70
N HIS A 126 16.39 -2.29 -7.90
CA HIS A 126 17.55 -1.73 -8.60
C HIS A 126 17.43 -0.22 -8.91
N SER A 127 16.23 0.36 -8.86
CA SER A 127 15.99 1.79 -9.03
C SER A 127 16.02 2.58 -7.71
N ASP A 128 16.12 1.92 -6.56
CA ASP A 128 16.21 2.55 -5.24
C ASP A 128 17.66 2.79 -4.81
N TYR A 129 18.33 3.71 -5.50
CA TYR A 129 19.74 4.03 -5.28
C TYR A 129 20.07 4.56 -3.88
N GLN A 130 19.07 5.02 -3.12
CA GLN A 130 19.24 5.59 -1.78
C GLN A 130 18.84 4.60 -0.67
N GLY A 131 18.35 3.41 -1.02
CA GLY A 131 17.84 2.44 -0.05
C GLY A 131 16.65 2.95 0.74
N ARG A 132 15.79 3.80 0.13
CA ARG A 132 14.59 4.32 0.78
C ARG A 132 13.69 3.17 1.25
N TYR A 133 13.59 2.11 0.46
CA TYR A 133 12.74 0.94 0.66
C TYR A 133 13.55 -0.32 0.98
N ALA A 134 14.78 -0.17 1.50
CA ALA A 134 15.57 -1.30 1.98
C ALA A 134 14.81 -2.06 3.08
N PHE A 135 15.14 -3.34 3.27
CA PHE A 135 14.40 -4.25 4.15
C PHE A 135 14.27 -3.73 5.59
N ASP A 136 15.34 -3.20 6.19
CA ASP A 136 15.31 -2.60 7.53
C ASP A 136 14.54 -1.26 7.61
N GLN A 137 14.35 -0.58 6.47
CA GLN A 137 13.66 0.70 6.39
C GLN A 137 12.13 0.57 6.34
N GLN A 138 11.60 -0.61 5.97
CA GLN A 138 10.17 -0.80 5.75
C GLN A 138 9.29 -0.38 6.94
N PRO A 139 9.64 -0.67 8.22
CA PRO A 139 8.88 -0.18 9.38
C PRO A 139 8.81 1.35 9.46
N ARG A 140 9.93 2.03 9.20
CA ARG A 140 9.99 3.50 9.24
C ARG A 140 9.20 4.11 8.08
N ILE A 141 9.28 3.53 6.89
CA ILE A 141 8.54 3.98 5.72
C ILE A 141 7.03 3.76 5.88
N ALA A 142 6.62 2.64 6.47
CA ALA A 142 5.21 2.41 6.76
C ALA A 142 4.63 3.48 7.70
N LEU A 143 5.38 3.85 8.75
CA LEU A 143 5.00 4.96 9.63
C LEU A 143 4.91 6.30 8.87
N TRP A 144 5.85 6.57 7.96
CA TRP A 144 5.82 7.76 7.13
C TRP A 144 4.58 7.78 6.22
N ASN A 145 4.24 6.65 5.59
CA ASN A 145 3.04 6.51 4.74
C ASN A 145 1.74 6.67 5.56
N LEU A 146 1.68 6.11 6.77
CA LEU A 146 0.56 6.31 7.68
C LEU A 146 0.41 7.78 8.09
N SER A 147 1.52 8.50 8.27
CA SER A 147 1.50 9.94 8.54
C SER A 147 0.98 10.75 7.35
N ALA A 148 1.32 10.36 6.12
CA ALA A 148 0.77 10.96 4.91
C ALA A 148 -0.75 10.73 4.79
N LEU A 149 -1.21 9.50 5.06
CA LEU A 149 -2.64 9.20 5.14
C LEU A 149 -3.34 10.02 6.23
N ALA A 150 -2.76 10.10 7.44
CA ALA A 150 -3.33 10.88 8.54
C ALA A 150 -3.49 12.36 8.17
N HIS A 151 -2.50 12.92 7.46
CA HIS A 151 -2.57 14.29 6.97
C HIS A 151 -3.72 14.46 5.96
N ALA A 152 -3.87 13.53 5.01
CA ALA A 152 -4.97 13.55 4.07
C ALA A 152 -6.33 13.48 4.78
N LEU A 153 -6.47 12.69 5.85
CA LEU A 153 -7.70 12.54 6.62
C LEU A 153 -8.00 13.73 7.57
N SER A 154 -7.10 14.70 7.71
CA SER A 154 -7.26 15.82 8.66
C SER A 154 -8.53 16.69 8.54
N PRO A 155 -9.20 16.81 7.37
CA PRO A 155 -10.48 17.53 7.27
C PRO A 155 -11.71 16.77 7.78
N LEU A 156 -11.57 15.47 8.08
CA LEU A 156 -12.68 14.57 8.42
C LEU A 156 -12.95 14.48 9.94
#